data_AF-A0A183V636-F1
#
_entry.id   AF-A0A183V636-F1
#
_cell.length_a   1.000
_cell.length_b   1.000
_cell.length_c   1.000
_cell.angle_alpha   90.00
_cell.angle_beta   90.00
_cell.angle_gamma   90.00
#
_symmetry.space_group_name_H-M   'P 1'
#
loop_
_entity.id
_entity.type
_entity.pdbx_description
1 polymer ?
#
loop_
_entity_poly.entity_id
_entity_poly.type
_entity_poly.pdbx_seq_one_letter_code
_entity_poly.pdbx_strand_id
1 'polypeptide(L)' 'MAAEVEARFPNLNVLLCNAGVLLPKRTESRNGLEMTFQVNHLAHYLLINRLLETLKMNEPSRIIIVSSSLHSW' A
#
# COMPACT_ATOMS: atom_id res chain seq x y z
N MET A 1 -0.89 3.99 -11.64
CA MET A 1 -0.14 4.30 -10.41
C MET A 1 1.18 3.52 -10.34
N ALA A 2 1.21 2.20 -10.11
CA ALA A 2 2.49 1.45 -9.97
C ALA A 2 3.45 1.64 -11.18
N ALA A 3 2.96 1.42 -12.41
CA ALA A 3 3.75 1.64 -13.62
C ALA A 3 4.25 3.09 -13.78
N GLU A 4 3.51 4.07 -13.28
CA GLU A 4 3.94 5.47 -13.29
C GLU A 4 5.07 5.70 -12.29
N VAL A 5 4.98 5.08 -11.11
CA VAL A 5 6.03 5.13 -10.08
C VAL A 5 7.30 4.47 -10.61
N GLU A 6 7.22 3.30 -11.24
CA GLU A 6 8.37 2.62 -11.85
C GLU A 6 9.04 3.48 -12.92
N ALA A 7 8.25 4.11 -13.80
CA ALA A 7 8.78 4.96 -14.86
C ALA A 7 9.44 6.24 -14.32
N ARG A 8 8.90 6.83 -13.26
CA ARG A 8 9.40 8.09 -12.67
C ARG A 8 10.53 7.88 -11.66
N PHE A 9 10.53 6.74 -10.97
CA PHE A 9 11.44 6.41 -9.89
C PHE A 9 12.07 5.03 -10.14
N PRO A 10 12.96 4.90 -11.14
CA PRO A 10 13.61 3.62 -11.46
C PRO A 10 14.48 3.10 -10.30
N ASN A 11 14.95 4.02 -9.43
CA ASN A 11 15.77 3.71 -8.26
C ASN A 11 14.95 3.80 -6.96
N LEU A 12 13.76 3.20 -6.93
CA LEU A 12 12.91 3.22 -5.74
C LEU A 12 13.51 2.35 -4.63
N ASN A 13 14.00 2.96 -3.55
CA ASN A 13 14.52 2.24 -2.39
C ASN A 13 13.51 2.10 -1.24
N VAL A 14 12.54 3.00 -1.12
CA VAL A 14 11.61 3.00 0.03
C VAL A 14 10.17 3.08 -0.44
N LEU A 15 9.35 2.14 0.04
CA LEU A 15 7.90 2.16 -0.13
C LEU A 15 7.22 2.32 1.24
N LEU A 16 6.52 3.44 1.44
CA LEU A 16 5.78 3.74 2.66
C LEU A 16 4.27 3.54 2.44
N CYS A 17 3.72 2.48 3.03
CA CYS A 17 2.29 2.16 3.04
C CYS A 17 1.62 2.87 4.24
N ASN A 18 1.36 4.17 4.08
CA ASN A 18 0.74 5.02 5.10
C ASN A 18 -0.73 5.38 4.80
N ALA A 19 -1.16 5.31 3.54
CA ALA A 19 -2.50 5.73 3.17
C ALA A 19 -3.55 4.88 3.90
N GLY A 20 -4.42 5.51 4.66
CA GLY A 20 -5.41 4.81 5.46
C GLY A 20 -6.66 5.64 5.68
N VAL A 21 -7.78 4.96 5.83
CA VAL A 21 -9.07 5.54 6.22
C VAL A 21 -9.61 4.80 7.44
N LEU A 22 -10.46 5.47 8.20
CA LEU A 22 -11.28 4.88 9.24
C LEU A 22 -12.71 5.33 9.01
N LEU A 23 -13.58 4.40 8.62
CA LEU A 23 -14.99 4.70 8.38
C LEU A 23 -15.85 4.09 9.50
N PRO A 24 -16.66 4.89 10.22
CA PRO A 24 -17.45 4.41 11.35
C PRO A 24 -18.62 3.49 10.93
N LYS A 25 -18.93 3.45 9.63
CA LYS A 25 -19.94 2.57 9.05
C LYS A 25 -19.34 1.86 7.84
N ARG A 26 -19.74 0.59 7.66
CA ARG A 26 -19.38 -0.19 6.48
C ARG A 26 -19.79 0.58 5.22
N THR A 27 -18.80 0.95 4.42
CA THR A 27 -18.97 1.55 3.10
C THR A 27 -18.33 0.62 2.09
N GLU A 28 -18.95 0.45 0.93
CA GLU A 28 -18.38 -0.37 -0.14
C GLU A 28 -17.72 0.51 -1.19
N SER A 29 -16.60 0.04 -1.70
CA SER A 29 -15.95 0.64 -2.85
C SER A 29 -16.73 0.35 -4.13
N ARG A 30 -16.29 0.95 -5.25
CA ARG A 30 -16.81 0.62 -6.58
C ARG A 30 -16.61 -0.86 -6.97
N ASN A 31 -15.72 -1.57 -6.29
CA ASN A 31 -15.45 -2.99 -6.50
C ASN A 31 -16.27 -3.90 -5.59
N GLY A 32 -17.20 -3.35 -4.79
CA GLY A 32 -18.02 -4.13 -3.85
C GLY A 32 -17.26 -4.65 -2.63
N LEU A 33 -16.08 -4.11 -2.33
CA LEU A 33 -15.28 -4.48 -1.16
C LEU A 33 -15.46 -3.45 -0.05
N GLU A 34 -15.35 -3.89 1.20
CA GLU A 34 -15.38 -2.97 2.34
C GLU A 34 -14.23 -1.96 2.21
N MET A 35 -14.57 -0.67 2.30
CA MET A 35 -13.69 0.44 1.92
C MET A 35 -12.44 0.52 2.80
N THR A 36 -12.58 0.33 4.11
CA THR A 36 -11.45 0.37 5.05
C THR A 36 -10.45 -0.75 4.75
N PHE A 37 -10.94 -1.96 4.51
CA PHE A 37 -10.14 -3.12 4.13
C PHE A 37 -9.49 -2.93 2.76
N GLN A 38 -10.23 -2.42 1.78
CA GLN A 38 -9.69 -2.19 0.45
C GLN A 38 -8.56 -1.15 0.48
N VAL A 39 -8.75 -0.03 1.18
CA VAL A 39 -7.74 1.04 1.25
C VAL A 39 -6.55 0.63 2.09
N ASN A 40 -6.78 0.18 3.33
CA ASN A 40 -5.71 0.01 4.31
C ASN A 40 -4.87 -1.27 4.07
N HIS A 41 -5.46 -2.27 3.39
CA HIS A 41 -4.81 -3.58 3.20
C HIS A 41 -4.68 -3.98 1.73
N LEU A 42 -5.79 -4.10 0.98
CA LEU A 42 -5.71 -4.67 -0.37
C LEU A 42 -4.95 -3.78 -1.35
N ALA A 43 -5.14 -2.46 -1.27
CA ALA A 43 -4.42 -1.50 -2.10
C ALA A 43 -2.91 -1.53 -1.79
N HIS A 44 -2.54 -1.53 -0.51
CA HIS A 44 -1.13 -1.65 -0.10
C HIS A 44 -0.51 -2.98 -0.55
N TYR A 45 -1.20 -4.10 -0.34
CA TYR A 45 -0.75 -5.42 -0.78
C TYR A 45 -0.50 -5.45 -2.30
N LEU A 46 -1.46 -4.96 -3.08
CA LEU A 46 -1.32 -4.91 -4.54
C LEU A 46 -0.15 -4.02 -4.97
N LEU A 47 -0.01 -2.84 -4.37
CA LEU A 47 1.06 -1.90 -4.69
C LEU A 47 2.45 -2.47 -4.36
N ILE A 48 2.59 -3.10 -3.18
CA ILE A 48 3.82 -3.78 -2.77
C ILE A 48 4.19 -4.84 -3.81
N ASN A 49 3.27 -5.75 -4.17
CA ASN A 49 3.56 -6.83 -5.11
C ASN A 49 3.94 -6.31 -6.50
N ARG A 50 3.33 -5.20 -6.95
CA ARG A 50 3.69 -4.60 -8.24
C ARG A 50 5.10 -4.02 -8.23
N LEU A 51 5.50 -3.34 -7.15
CA LEU A 51 6.80 -2.66 -7.04
C LEU A 51 7.91 -3.52 -6.42
N LEU A 52 7.62 -4.78 -6.06
CA LEU A 52 8.52 -5.63 -5.29
C LEU A 52 9.84 -5.88 -6.02
N GLU A 53 9.79 -6.15 -7.32
CA GLU A 53 11.00 -6.42 -8.10
C GLU A 53 11.86 -5.15 -8.25
N THR A 54 11.25 -3.98 -8.45
CA THR A 54 11.98 -2.70 -8.46
C THR A 54 12.69 -2.45 -7.13
N LEU A 55 12.02 -2.71 -5.99
CA LEU A 55 12.63 -2.57 -4.67
C LEU A 55 13.78 -3.56 -4.46
N LYS A 56 13.64 -4.82 -4.89
CA LYS A 56 14.72 -5.83 -4.80
C LYS A 56 15.93 -5.49 -5.66
N MET A 57 15.74 -4.89 -6.83
CA MET A 57 16.86 -4.45 -7.67
C MET A 57 17.63 -3.26 -7.07
N ASN A 58 16.99 -2.49 -6.18
CA ASN A 58 17.52 -1.25 -5.61
C ASN A 58 17.94 -1.43 -4.14
N GLU A 59 18.88 -2.34 -3.87
CA GLU A 59 19.40 -2.55 -2.51
C GLU A 59 20.37 -1.44 -2.06
N PRO A 60 20.31 -1.01 -0.79
CA PRO A 60 19.37 -1.44 0.24
C PRO A 60 17.98 -0.83 0.04
N SER A 61 16.92 -1.65 0.19
CA SER A 61 15.52 -1.20 0.10
C SER A 61 14.70 -1.57 1.33
N ARG A 62 13.56 -0.89 1.51
CA ARG A 62 12.65 -1.11 2.65
C ARG A 62 11.20 -0.86 2.29
N ILE A 63 10.33 -1.77 2.72
CA ILE A 63 8.89 -1.57 2.77
C ILE A 63 8.52 -1.23 4.21
N ILE A 64 7.81 -0.12 4.41
CA ILE A 64 7.35 0.33 5.73
C ILE A 64 5.83 0.34 5.72
N ILE A 65 5.21 -0.42 6.61
CA ILE A 65 3.76 -0.46 6.77
C ILE A 65 3.40 0.29 8.05
N VAL A 66 2.60 1.34 7.93
CA VAL A 66 2.14 2.12 9.09
C VAL A 66 0.86 1.47 9.63
N SER A 67 0.95 0.94 10.85
CA SER A 67 -0.21 0.45 11.60
C SER A 67 -0.63 1.49 12.66
N SER A 68 -1.73 1.22 13.38
CA SER A 68 -2.21 2.05 14.49
C SER A 68 -2.66 1.16 15.64
N SER A 69 -2.62 1.61 16.90
CA SER A 69 -3.05 0.78 18.04
C SER A 69 -4.49 0.27 17.98
N LEU A 70 -5.33 0.77 17.07
CA LEU A 70 -6.68 0.25 16.83
C LEU A 70 -6.70 -1.19 16.29
N HIS A 71 -5.61 -1.66 15.67
CA HIS A 71 -5.51 -3.04 15.19
C HIS A 71 -5.22 -4.07 16.29
N SER A 72 -4.74 -3.62 17.46
CA SER A 72 -4.41 -4.47 18.61
C SER A 72 -5.57 -4.41 19.61
N TRP A 73 -6.49 -5.38 19.49
CA TRP A 73 -7.54 -5.64 20.48
C TRP A 73 -6.96 -6.29 21.75
#